data_AF-A0A3P7JM39-F1
#
_entry.id   AF-A0A3P7JM39-F1
#
_cell.length_a   1.000
_cell.length_b   1.000
_cell.length_c   1.000
_cell.angle_alpha   90.00
_cell.angle_beta   90.00
_cell.angle_gamma   90.00
#
_symmetry.space_group_name_H-M   'P 1'
#
loop_
_entity.id
_entity.type
_entity.pdbx_description
1 polymer ?
#
loop_
_entity_poly.entity_id
_entity_poly.type
_entity_poly.pdbx_seq_one_letter_code
_entity_poly.pdbx_strand_id
1 'polypeptide(L)'
;MAKHIHSRALSRSKDVLWAGRQNGLRSNVKSVIIVYASDYRDGHFNDAKEVAEEIKVNGTNIIVIGFDQGGRSKNLERMSEIATPGYYYDSKVHELANKIQSSLCEVNCFCKNGWVQYTENTGSAVKKYGVCLKIGEEKVNWMLAKSECSKMDHGRSYLASELADSKHNFIAQMLYNTGSEVPNTYYNGLYYNRKLQQYCWEQPTGSKPLQVLLMAKLIYSITKQRNTDCSWEEEVL
;
A
#
# COMPACT_ATOMS: atom_id res chain seq x y z
N MET A 1 24.29 4.35 27.64
CA MET A 1 24.31 5.70 27.03
C MET A 1 23.04 5.83 26.20
N ALA A 2 22.15 6.76 26.55
CA ALA A 2 20.89 6.94 25.82
C ALA A 2 21.15 7.50 24.41
N LYS A 3 20.45 6.98 23.40
CA LYS A 3 20.50 7.47 22.02
C LYS A 3 19.22 8.26 21.75
N HIS A 4 19.37 9.56 21.51
CA HIS A 4 18.25 10.46 21.27
C HIS A 4 17.96 10.65 19.78
N ILE A 5 16.69 10.81 19.42
CA ILE A 5 16.32 11.27 18.07
C ILE A 5 16.65 12.77 17.97
N HIS A 6 17.55 13.13 17.05
CA HIS A 6 17.95 14.50 16.78
C HIS A 6 17.50 14.95 15.38
N SER A 7 16.96 16.16 15.27
CA SER A 7 16.58 16.83 14.01
C SER A 7 17.71 16.87 12.98
N ARG A 8 18.96 17.07 13.43
CA ARG A 8 20.14 17.04 12.54
C ARG A 8 20.36 15.67 11.89
N ALA A 9 20.11 14.58 12.63
CA ALA A 9 20.22 13.24 12.08
C ALA A 9 19.15 12.99 11.02
N LEU A 10 17.90 13.36 11.30
CA LEU A 10 16.79 13.28 10.34
C LEU A 10 17.06 14.10 9.07
N SER A 11 17.54 15.34 9.23
CA SER A 11 17.89 16.22 8.10
C SER A 11 19.00 15.60 7.23
N ARG A 12 20.06 15.06 7.84
CA ARG A 12 21.12 14.37 7.10
C ARG A 12 20.64 13.11 6.40
N SER A 13 19.74 12.35 7.02
CA SER A 13 19.14 11.17 6.37
C SER A 13 18.32 11.57 5.14
N LYS A 14 17.54 12.67 5.22
CA LYS A 14 16.83 13.24 4.07
C LYS A 14 17.80 13.64 2.96
N ASP A 15 18.88 14.35 3.28
CA ASP A 15 19.90 14.78 2.30
C ASP A 15 20.52 13.58 1.56
N VAL A 16 20.90 12.52 2.30
CA VAL A 16 21.51 11.31 1.74
C VAL A 16 20.51 10.58 0.82
N LEU A 17 19.25 10.46 1.24
CA LEU A 17 18.20 9.84 0.43
C LEU A 17 17.93 10.62 -0.86
N TRP A 18 17.92 11.95 -0.79
CA TRP A 18 17.79 12.80 -1.97
C TRP A 18 19.00 12.62 -2.90
N ALA A 19 20.22 12.80 -2.39
CA ALA A 19 21.43 12.69 -3.19
C ALA A 19 21.52 11.33 -3.91
N GLY A 20 21.14 10.24 -3.24
CA GLY A 20 21.14 8.89 -3.82
C GLY A 20 20.12 8.67 -4.96
N ARG A 21 19.13 9.56 -5.12
CA ARG A 21 18.07 9.45 -6.15
C ARG A 21 18.29 10.33 -7.38
N GLN A 22 19.28 11.23 -7.38
CA GLN A 22 19.50 12.22 -8.44
C GLN A 22 19.67 11.62 -9.85
N ASN A 23 20.12 10.38 -9.96
CA ASN A 23 20.32 9.70 -11.24
C ASN A 23 19.14 8.83 -11.69
N GLY A 24 17.95 8.98 -11.09
CA GLY A 24 16.77 8.17 -11.41
C GLY A 24 16.84 6.70 -10.92
N LEU A 25 17.92 6.32 -10.25
CA LEU A 25 18.04 5.04 -9.56
C LEU A 25 16.95 4.97 -8.47
N ARG A 26 16.06 3.97 -8.57
CA ARG A 26 14.94 3.71 -7.64
C ARG A 26 13.78 4.73 -7.71
N SER A 27 13.44 5.21 -8.90
CA SER A 27 12.25 6.05 -9.12
C SER A 27 10.93 5.36 -8.72
N ASN A 28 10.87 4.03 -8.79
CA ASN A 28 9.66 3.24 -8.49
C ASN A 28 9.67 2.62 -7.07
N VAL A 29 10.27 3.31 -6.09
CA VAL A 29 10.32 2.86 -4.68
C VAL A 29 10.13 4.07 -3.77
N LYS A 30 9.36 3.94 -2.68
CA LYS A 30 9.20 5.01 -1.68
C LYS A 30 10.40 5.05 -0.74
N SER A 31 10.72 6.24 -0.24
CA SER A 31 11.80 6.42 0.71
C SER A 31 11.35 6.04 2.11
N VAL A 32 12.23 5.41 2.87
CA VAL A 32 12.03 5.08 4.28
C VAL A 32 13.26 5.45 5.08
N ILE A 33 13.06 6.09 6.22
CA ILE A 33 14.08 6.29 7.27
C ILE A 33 13.71 5.35 8.43
N ILE A 34 14.64 4.51 8.85
CA ILE A 34 14.45 3.63 10.01
C ILE A 34 15.28 4.19 11.17
N VAL A 35 14.61 4.54 12.27
CA VAL A 35 15.22 5.17 13.44
C VAL A 35 15.25 4.19 14.59
N TYR A 36 16.45 3.93 15.13
CA TYR A 36 16.66 3.16 16.35
C TYR A 36 17.06 4.13 17.46
N ALA A 37 16.22 4.31 18.48
CA ALA A 37 16.46 5.28 19.55
C ALA A 37 15.94 4.80 20.91
N SER A 38 16.48 5.35 22.01
CA SER A 38 16.07 5.02 23.38
C SER A 38 15.46 6.18 24.17
N ASP A 39 15.51 7.41 23.65
CA ASP A 39 14.82 8.56 24.24
C ASP A 39 14.49 9.63 23.17
N TYR A 40 13.46 10.44 23.40
CA TYR A 40 13.06 11.58 22.59
C TYR A 40 12.73 12.78 23.50
N ARG A 41 13.22 13.97 23.15
CA ARG A 41 13.10 15.18 23.97
C ARG A 41 12.74 16.38 23.12
N ASP A 42 11.59 16.98 23.41
CA ASP A 42 11.09 18.20 22.78
C ASP A 42 11.67 19.44 23.48
N GLY A 43 11.69 20.58 22.79
CA GLY A 43 11.99 21.89 23.39
C GLY A 43 13.43 22.41 23.19
N HIS A 44 14.18 21.88 22.23
CA HIS A 44 15.44 22.48 21.77
C HIS A 44 15.27 23.09 20.37
N PHE A 45 16.06 24.14 20.05
CA PHE A 45 16.20 24.69 18.70
C PHE A 45 16.37 23.53 17.69
N ASN A 46 15.49 23.44 16.68
CA ASN A 46 15.26 22.30 15.78
C ASN A 46 14.50 21.13 16.43
N ASP A 47 13.19 21.28 16.55
CA ASP A 47 12.28 20.22 16.95
C ASP A 47 12.34 19.06 15.94
N ALA A 48 12.73 17.86 16.39
CA ALA A 48 12.81 16.70 15.52
C ALA A 48 11.43 16.33 14.96
N LYS A 49 10.35 16.71 15.65
CA LYS A 49 8.97 16.57 15.18
C LYS A 49 8.70 17.37 13.92
N GLU A 50 9.10 18.63 13.88
CA GLU A 50 8.89 19.50 12.71
C GLU A 50 9.61 18.94 11.48
N VAL A 51 10.87 18.53 11.65
CA VAL A 51 11.64 17.89 10.56
C VAL A 51 11.01 16.56 10.14
N ALA A 52 10.51 15.77 11.09
CA ALA A 52 9.84 14.51 10.79
C ALA A 52 8.54 14.72 10.01
N GLU A 53 7.73 15.72 10.36
CA GLU A 53 6.54 16.10 9.59
C GLU A 53 6.91 16.53 8.18
N GLU A 54 7.94 17.36 8.01
CA GLU A 54 8.39 17.77 6.67
C GLU A 54 8.85 16.57 5.82
N ILE A 55 9.56 15.62 6.41
CA ILE A 55 9.99 14.37 5.75
C ILE A 55 8.78 13.54 5.31
N LYS A 56 7.76 13.40 6.19
CA LYS A 56 6.52 12.66 5.93
C LYS A 56 5.71 13.30 4.81
N VAL A 57 5.53 14.63 4.85
CA VAL A 57 4.82 15.40 3.82
C VAL A 57 5.52 15.27 2.45
N ASN A 58 6.85 15.22 2.44
CA ASN A 58 7.64 14.98 1.22
C ASN A 58 7.63 13.51 0.74
N GLY A 59 6.78 12.65 1.33
CA GLY A 59 6.55 11.28 0.87
C GLY A 59 7.60 10.27 1.34
N THR A 60 8.42 10.61 2.33
CA THR A 60 9.34 9.68 2.99
C THR A 60 8.73 9.17 4.29
N ASN A 61 8.64 7.86 4.45
CA ASN A 61 8.08 7.27 5.68
C ASN A 61 9.16 7.12 6.75
N ILE A 62 8.77 7.22 8.02
CA ILE A 62 9.67 7.05 9.15
C ILE A 62 9.19 5.88 9.99
N ILE A 63 10.00 4.83 10.07
CA ILE A 63 9.80 3.69 10.98
C ILE A 63 10.64 3.95 12.23
N VAL A 64 10.03 3.92 13.41
CA VAL A 64 10.73 4.18 14.67
C VAL A 64 10.70 2.95 15.56
N ILE A 65 11.89 2.52 16.01
CA ILE A 65 12.07 1.42 16.96
C ILE A 65 12.57 2.01 18.28
N GLY A 66 11.70 1.97 19.29
CA GLY A 66 11.98 2.43 20.65
C GLY A 66 12.66 1.36 21.49
N PHE A 67 13.84 1.67 22.05
CA PHE A 67 14.57 0.80 22.97
C PHE A 67 14.39 1.26 24.41
N ASP A 68 13.69 0.46 25.20
CA ASP A 68 13.61 0.68 26.65
C ASP A 68 14.91 0.25 27.33
N GLN A 69 15.77 1.23 27.62
CA GLN A 69 17.00 1.06 28.39
C GLN A 69 16.82 1.29 29.90
N GLY A 70 15.65 0.97 30.46
CA GLY A 70 15.46 0.84 31.91
C GLY A 70 14.97 2.10 32.61
N GLY A 71 13.83 2.67 32.19
CA GLY A 71 12.99 3.43 33.13
C GLY A 71 12.51 4.83 32.76
N ARG A 72 12.43 5.20 31.47
CA ARG A 72 11.72 6.42 31.03
C ARG A 72 10.65 6.10 29.98
N SER A 73 9.66 5.29 30.37
CA SER A 73 8.54 4.86 29.52
C SER A 73 7.78 6.02 28.86
N LYS A 74 7.59 7.14 29.57
CA LYS A 74 6.85 8.31 29.04
C LYS A 74 7.52 9.00 27.83
N ASN A 75 8.83 8.85 27.64
CA ASN A 75 9.51 9.43 26.48
C ASN A 75 9.52 8.49 25.27
N LEU A 76 9.30 7.19 25.48
CA LEU A 76 9.18 6.20 24.41
C LEU A 76 7.87 6.36 23.66
N GLU A 77 6.76 6.63 24.37
CA GLU A 77 5.45 6.87 23.72
C GLU A 77 5.49 8.08 22.78
N ARG A 78 6.22 9.15 23.15
CA ARG A 78 6.36 10.35 22.32
C ARG A 78 7.17 10.14 21.04
N MET A 79 7.95 9.06 20.95
CA MET A 79 8.61 8.69 19.69
C MET A 79 7.62 8.32 18.60
N SER A 80 6.40 7.90 18.97
CA SER A 80 5.34 7.63 17.99
C SER A 80 4.94 8.89 17.21
N GLU A 81 5.17 10.09 17.76
CA GLU A 81 4.91 11.37 17.07
C GLU A 81 5.86 11.60 15.88
N ILE A 82 7.07 11.04 15.96
CA ILE A 82 8.08 11.11 14.89
C ILE A 82 7.76 10.10 13.78
N ALA A 83 7.22 8.93 14.15
CA ALA A 83 6.93 7.87 13.20
C ALA A 83 5.85 8.29 12.20
N THR A 84 5.86 7.65 11.02
CA THR A 84 4.65 7.57 10.21
C THR A 84 3.57 6.87 11.03
N PRO A 85 2.30 7.32 11.00
CA PRO A 85 1.21 6.64 11.70
C PRO A 85 1.20 5.13 11.43
N GLY A 86 1.26 4.33 12.48
CA GLY A 86 1.32 2.86 12.41
C GLY A 86 2.72 2.23 12.36
N TYR A 87 3.79 3.01 12.21
CA TYR A 87 5.18 2.52 12.08
C TYR A 87 6.08 2.79 13.30
N TYR A 88 5.47 2.81 14.48
CA TYR A 88 6.19 2.79 15.75
C TYR A 88 6.19 1.37 16.34
N TYR A 89 7.36 0.88 16.73
CA TYR A 89 7.54 -0.43 17.35
C TYR A 89 8.39 -0.33 18.61
N ASP A 90 7.99 -1.05 19.67
CA ASP A 90 8.89 -1.31 20.80
C ASP A 90 9.90 -2.40 20.38
N SER A 91 11.16 -2.23 20.78
CA SER A 91 12.24 -3.20 20.54
C SER A 91 11.96 -4.62 21.06
N LYS A 92 11.09 -4.75 22.07
CA LYS A 92 10.69 -6.02 22.71
C LYS A 92 9.48 -6.68 22.04
N VAL A 93 8.91 -6.05 21.02
CA VAL A 93 7.75 -6.62 20.32
C VAL A 93 8.11 -7.96 19.67
N HIS A 94 7.20 -8.93 19.77
CA HIS A 94 7.37 -10.21 19.10
C HIS A 94 7.47 -10.00 17.57
N GLU A 95 8.40 -10.73 16.94
CA GLU A 95 8.67 -10.68 15.50
C GLU A 95 8.93 -9.27 14.94
N LEU A 96 9.70 -8.44 15.65
CA LEU A 96 10.08 -7.10 15.22
C LEU A 96 10.60 -7.05 13.76
N ALA A 97 11.44 -8.01 13.38
CA ALA A 97 11.97 -8.10 12.02
C ALA A 97 10.85 -8.26 10.98
N ASN A 98 9.87 -9.14 11.22
CA ASN A 98 8.72 -9.32 10.35
C ASN A 98 7.88 -8.05 10.27
N LYS A 99 7.67 -7.35 11.41
CA LYS A 99 6.92 -6.07 11.42
C LYS A 99 7.60 -4.98 10.61
N ILE A 100 8.93 -4.87 10.70
CA ILE A 100 9.71 -3.93 9.88
C ILE A 100 9.61 -4.31 8.40
N GLN A 101 9.74 -5.60 8.07
CA GLN A 101 9.58 -6.07 6.70
C GLN A 101 8.18 -5.79 6.14
N SER A 102 7.13 -6.07 6.91
CA SER A 102 5.75 -5.73 6.54
C SER A 102 5.57 -4.24 6.31
N SER A 103 6.12 -3.39 7.19
CA SER A 103 6.06 -1.92 7.01
C SER A 103 6.77 -1.46 5.74
N LEU A 104 7.95 -2.02 5.45
CA LEU A 104 8.69 -1.72 4.22
C LEU A 104 7.93 -2.16 2.97
N CYS A 105 7.21 -3.27 3.06
CA CYS A 105 6.29 -3.72 2.01
C CYS A 105 5.13 -2.74 1.84
N GLU A 106 4.43 -2.39 2.92
CA GLU A 106 3.30 -1.44 2.91
C GLU A 106 3.67 -0.05 2.41
N VAL A 107 4.86 0.45 2.76
CA VAL A 107 5.36 1.74 2.25
C VAL A 107 5.49 1.71 0.73
N ASN A 108 5.90 0.58 0.18
CA ASN A 108 5.99 0.41 -1.26
C ASN A 108 4.65 0.05 -1.90
N CYS A 109 3.57 -0.15 -1.13
CA CYS A 109 2.18 -0.24 -1.61
C CYS A 109 1.63 1.11 -2.09
N PHE A 110 2.01 1.46 -3.32
CA PHE A 110 1.48 2.61 -4.03
C PHE A 110 1.20 2.29 -5.50
N CYS A 111 0.23 3.01 -6.06
CA CYS A 111 -0.06 2.97 -7.48
C CYS A 111 0.70 4.06 -8.25
N LYS A 112 0.93 3.79 -9.54
CA LYS A 112 1.37 4.81 -10.50
C LYS A 112 0.31 5.91 -10.67
N ASN A 113 0.72 7.02 -11.26
CA ASN A 113 -0.17 8.16 -11.53
C ASN A 113 -1.37 7.74 -12.39
N GLY A 114 -2.55 8.25 -12.03
CA GLY A 114 -3.82 7.93 -12.71
C GLY A 114 -4.46 6.62 -12.29
N TRP A 115 -3.85 5.88 -11.35
CA TRP A 115 -4.39 4.66 -10.77
C TRP A 115 -4.69 4.88 -9.29
N VAL A 116 -5.75 4.26 -8.81
CA VAL A 116 -6.25 4.40 -7.44
C VAL A 116 -5.88 3.14 -6.65
N GLN A 117 -5.21 3.31 -5.53
CA GLN A 117 -4.88 2.18 -4.65
C GLN A 117 -6.13 1.66 -3.97
N TYR A 118 -6.38 0.35 -4.06
CA TYR A 118 -7.40 -0.29 -3.24
C TYR A 118 -7.02 -0.21 -1.75
N THR A 119 -7.91 0.38 -0.96
CA THR A 119 -7.75 0.54 0.48
C THR A 119 -9.00 0.13 1.23
N GLU A 120 -8.81 -0.38 2.45
CA GLU A 120 -9.89 -0.76 3.34
C GLU A 120 -9.69 -0.12 4.72
N ASN A 121 -10.77 0.46 5.27
CA ASN A 121 -10.75 1.01 6.62
C ASN A 121 -10.84 -0.13 7.64
N THR A 122 -9.82 -0.27 8.48
CA THR A 122 -9.79 -1.23 9.59
C THR A 122 -9.73 -0.45 10.91
N GLY A 123 -10.90 -0.13 11.48
CA GLY A 123 -11.00 0.78 12.62
C GLY A 123 -10.52 2.19 12.24
N SER A 124 -9.52 2.71 12.96
CA SER A 124 -8.91 4.02 12.66
C SER A 124 -7.77 3.96 11.64
N ALA A 125 -7.37 2.76 11.18
CA ALA A 125 -6.27 2.57 10.24
C ALA A 125 -6.79 2.31 8.82
N VAL A 126 -6.05 2.80 7.82
CA VAL A 126 -6.32 2.51 6.40
C VAL A 126 -5.33 1.45 5.94
N LYS A 127 -5.83 0.24 5.65
CA LYS A 127 -5.02 -0.83 5.09
C LYS A 127 -4.92 -0.65 3.57
N LYS A 128 -3.69 -0.65 3.05
CA LYS A 128 -3.42 -0.59 1.61
C LYS A 128 -3.15 -2.00 1.08
N TYR A 129 -3.75 -2.32 -0.05
CA TYR A 129 -3.51 -3.59 -0.75
C TYR A 129 -2.59 -3.37 -1.94
N GLY A 130 -1.91 -4.41 -2.44
CA GLY A 130 -1.12 -4.35 -3.67
C GLY A 130 -1.96 -4.28 -4.96
N VAL A 131 -3.18 -3.73 -4.92
CA VAL A 131 -4.12 -3.70 -6.04
C VAL A 131 -4.39 -2.26 -6.46
N CYS A 132 -4.13 -1.95 -7.73
CA CYS A 132 -4.34 -0.64 -8.34
C CYS A 132 -5.51 -0.70 -9.31
N LEU A 133 -6.45 0.23 -9.17
CA LEU A 133 -7.67 0.30 -9.97
C LEU A 133 -7.65 1.54 -10.86
N LYS A 134 -8.09 1.40 -12.11
CA LYS A 134 -8.33 2.53 -13.03
C LYS A 134 -9.71 2.40 -13.67
N ILE A 135 -10.42 3.51 -13.82
CA ILE A 135 -11.69 3.55 -14.57
C ILE A 135 -11.35 3.66 -16.05
N GLY A 136 -11.96 2.83 -16.89
CA GLY A 136 -11.86 2.92 -18.35
C GLY A 136 -12.27 4.29 -18.87
N GLU A 137 -11.58 4.76 -19.91
CA GLU A 137 -11.80 6.09 -20.48
C GLU A 137 -12.98 6.10 -21.47
N GLU A 138 -13.35 4.93 -22.01
CA GLU A 138 -14.37 4.79 -23.05
C GLU A 138 -15.48 3.81 -22.67
N LYS A 139 -16.71 4.12 -23.11
CA LYS A 139 -17.86 3.22 -23.00
C LYS A 139 -17.85 2.25 -24.18
N VAL A 140 -17.20 1.12 -24.00
CA VAL A 140 -17.08 0.04 -25.01
C VAL A 140 -17.76 -1.23 -24.52
N ASN A 141 -17.99 -2.23 -25.38
CA ASN A 141 -18.51 -3.52 -24.94
C ASN A 141 -17.46 -4.34 -24.17
N TRP A 142 -17.89 -5.37 -23.43
CA TRP A 142 -17.02 -6.19 -22.58
C TRP A 142 -15.78 -6.75 -23.29
N MET A 143 -15.92 -7.20 -24.55
CA MET A 143 -14.81 -7.81 -25.29
C MET A 143 -13.73 -6.79 -25.67
N LEU A 144 -14.16 -5.56 -26.02
CA LEU A 144 -13.26 -4.45 -26.27
C LEU A 144 -12.60 -3.96 -24.97
N ALA A 145 -13.39 -3.81 -23.89
CA ALA A 145 -12.87 -3.44 -22.57
C ALA A 145 -11.77 -4.41 -22.13
N LYS A 146 -12.03 -5.73 -22.20
CA LYS A 146 -11.01 -6.77 -21.97
C LYS A 146 -9.75 -6.55 -22.81
N SER A 147 -9.91 -6.34 -24.11
CA SER A 147 -8.77 -6.17 -25.01
C SER A 147 -7.94 -4.92 -24.66
N GLU A 148 -8.58 -3.81 -24.35
CA GLU A 148 -7.92 -2.57 -23.96
C GLU A 148 -7.20 -2.71 -22.62
N CYS A 149 -7.87 -3.27 -21.61
CA CYS A 149 -7.29 -3.52 -20.29
C CYS A 149 -6.05 -4.41 -20.42
N SER A 150 -6.10 -5.46 -21.25
CA SER A 150 -4.97 -6.36 -21.49
C SER A 150 -3.78 -5.73 -22.22
N LYS A 151 -3.95 -4.53 -22.79
CA LYS A 151 -2.88 -3.76 -23.46
C LYS A 151 -2.37 -2.60 -22.62
N MET A 152 -3.14 -2.17 -21.63
CA MET A 152 -2.71 -1.18 -20.66
C MET A 152 -1.55 -1.73 -19.82
N ASP A 153 -0.76 -0.80 -19.25
CA ASP A 153 0.37 -1.12 -18.39
C ASP A 153 1.37 -2.16 -18.93
N HIS A 154 1.77 -2.01 -20.20
CA HIS A 154 2.69 -2.97 -20.83
C HIS A 154 2.18 -4.42 -20.80
N GLY A 155 0.85 -4.60 -20.81
CA GLY A 155 0.19 -5.89 -20.86
C GLY A 155 -0.02 -6.59 -19.50
N ARG A 156 0.17 -5.86 -18.41
CA ARG A 156 0.04 -6.39 -17.04
C ARG A 156 -1.33 -6.18 -16.42
N SER A 157 -2.13 -5.26 -16.95
CA SER A 157 -3.47 -4.99 -16.44
C SER A 157 -4.55 -5.89 -17.05
N TYR A 158 -5.67 -6.00 -16.36
CA TYR A 158 -6.81 -6.85 -16.73
C TYR A 158 -8.11 -6.29 -16.12
N LEU A 159 -9.28 -6.78 -16.55
CA LEU A 159 -10.55 -6.34 -15.97
C LEU A 159 -10.65 -6.74 -14.49
N ALA A 160 -11.22 -5.85 -13.68
CA ALA A 160 -11.21 -5.97 -12.23
C ALA A 160 -11.89 -7.24 -11.71
N SER A 161 -11.34 -7.79 -10.62
CA SER A 161 -11.87 -8.96 -9.93
C SER A 161 -12.58 -8.58 -8.64
N GLU A 162 -13.77 -9.14 -8.39
CA GLU A 162 -14.57 -8.81 -7.19
C GLU A 162 -14.67 -10.00 -6.26
N LEU A 163 -13.62 -10.17 -5.46
CA LEU A 163 -13.45 -11.35 -4.60
C LEU A 163 -13.89 -11.11 -3.15
N ALA A 164 -14.28 -9.89 -2.82
CA ALA A 164 -14.75 -9.48 -1.51
C ALA A 164 -15.72 -8.30 -1.63
N ASP A 165 -16.72 -8.26 -0.75
CA ASP A 165 -17.72 -7.19 -0.70
C ASP A 165 -17.07 -5.81 -0.49
N SER A 166 -15.99 -5.74 0.29
CA SER A 166 -15.25 -4.49 0.50
C SER A 166 -14.61 -3.95 -0.78
N LYS A 167 -14.11 -4.83 -1.65
CA LYS A 167 -13.57 -4.44 -2.95
C LYS A 167 -14.66 -4.01 -3.92
N HIS A 168 -15.79 -4.71 -3.94
CA HIS A 168 -16.97 -4.31 -4.70
C HIS A 168 -17.46 -2.90 -4.29
N ASN A 169 -17.62 -2.66 -2.99
CA ASN A 169 -18.05 -1.35 -2.47
C ASN A 169 -17.04 -0.23 -2.80
N PHE A 170 -15.74 -0.53 -2.73
CA PHE A 170 -14.69 0.42 -3.10
C PHE A 170 -14.79 0.80 -4.59
N ILE A 171 -14.96 -0.18 -5.47
CA ILE A 171 -15.15 0.01 -6.92
C ILE A 171 -16.40 0.85 -7.20
N ALA A 172 -17.53 0.51 -6.57
CA ALA A 172 -18.77 1.25 -6.71
C ALA A 172 -18.61 2.73 -6.28
N GLN A 173 -17.89 2.97 -5.18
CA GLN A 173 -17.60 4.32 -4.71
C GLN A 173 -16.67 5.09 -5.66
N MET A 174 -15.66 4.43 -6.24
CA MET A 174 -14.80 5.04 -7.25
C MET A 174 -15.62 5.55 -8.45
N LEU A 175 -16.55 4.73 -8.95
CA LEU A 175 -17.43 5.09 -10.06
C LEU A 175 -18.37 6.23 -9.68
N TYR A 176 -18.99 6.18 -8.50
CA TYR A 176 -19.88 7.24 -7.99
C TYR A 176 -19.19 8.61 -7.94
N ASN A 177 -17.93 8.65 -7.48
CA ASN A 177 -17.16 9.88 -7.34
C ASN A 177 -16.80 10.56 -8.67
N THR A 178 -16.97 9.88 -9.82
CA THR A 178 -16.74 10.50 -11.13
C THR A 178 -17.86 11.46 -11.55
N GLY A 179 -18.94 11.58 -10.79
CA GLY A 179 -20.08 12.43 -11.14
C GLY A 179 -20.91 11.91 -12.31
N SER A 180 -20.65 10.66 -12.75
CA SER A 180 -21.47 10.01 -13.77
C SER A 180 -22.89 9.80 -13.24
N GLU A 181 -23.87 10.44 -13.87
CA GLU A 181 -25.28 10.06 -13.76
C GLU A 181 -25.42 8.61 -14.26
N VAL A 182 -25.35 7.67 -13.31
CA VAL A 182 -25.67 6.21 -13.29
C VAL A 182 -25.94 5.50 -14.65
N PRO A 183 -25.49 4.23 -14.80
CA PRO A 183 -26.01 3.15 -13.97
C PRO A 183 -24.91 2.40 -13.23
N ASN A 184 -25.32 1.65 -12.20
CA ASN A 184 -24.55 0.67 -11.43
C ASN A 184 -24.04 -0.51 -12.29
N THR A 185 -23.57 -0.24 -13.51
CA THR A 185 -23.21 -1.23 -14.52
C THR A 185 -21.86 -0.86 -15.11
N TYR A 186 -20.86 -1.66 -14.76
CA TYR A 186 -19.51 -1.65 -15.32
C TYR A 186 -19.17 -3.08 -15.72
N TYR A 187 -18.14 -3.21 -16.55
CA TYR A 187 -17.64 -4.52 -16.91
C TYR A 187 -16.60 -4.97 -15.89
N ASN A 188 -16.72 -6.20 -15.43
CA ASN A 188 -15.72 -6.82 -14.57
C ASN A 188 -15.06 -8.00 -15.30
N GLY A 189 -14.01 -8.55 -14.70
CA GLY A 189 -13.24 -9.65 -15.27
C GLY A 189 -13.91 -11.01 -15.17
N LEU A 190 -15.19 -11.10 -14.83
CA LEU A 190 -15.89 -12.38 -14.76
C LEU A 190 -16.20 -12.88 -16.17
N TYR A 191 -15.76 -14.10 -16.50
CA TYR A 191 -16.07 -14.71 -17.78
C TYR A 191 -16.27 -16.22 -17.66
N TYR A 192 -17.05 -16.79 -18.58
CA TYR A 192 -17.22 -18.23 -18.64
C TYR A 192 -16.12 -18.89 -19.49
N ASN A 193 -15.29 -19.73 -18.85
CA ASN A 193 -14.25 -20.47 -19.53
C ASN A 193 -14.80 -21.79 -20.07
N ARG A 194 -15.03 -21.86 -21.39
CA ARG A 194 -15.58 -23.05 -22.06
C ARG A 194 -14.69 -24.31 -21.93
N LYS A 195 -13.37 -24.16 -21.82
CA LYS A 195 -12.47 -25.32 -21.66
C LYS A 195 -12.58 -25.93 -20.27
N LEU A 196 -12.78 -25.09 -19.26
CA LEU A 196 -12.92 -25.50 -17.86
C LEU A 196 -14.39 -25.70 -17.45
N GLN A 197 -15.35 -25.38 -18.32
CA GLN A 197 -16.79 -25.43 -18.08
C GLN A 197 -17.23 -24.65 -16.81
N GLN A 198 -16.57 -23.54 -16.49
CA GLN A 198 -16.81 -22.78 -15.26
C GLN A 198 -16.53 -21.29 -15.40
N TYR A 199 -17.08 -20.49 -14.48
CA TYR A 199 -16.76 -19.07 -14.37
C TYR A 199 -15.36 -18.86 -13.78
N CYS A 200 -14.62 -17.94 -14.39
CA CYS A 200 -13.28 -17.55 -13.98
C CYS A 200 -13.18 -16.01 -13.94
N TRP A 201 -12.30 -15.51 -13.10
CA TRP A 201 -11.83 -14.15 -13.13
C TRP A 201 -10.66 -14.01 -14.10
N GLU A 202 -10.62 -12.90 -14.81
CA GLU A 202 -9.45 -12.47 -15.56
C GLU A 202 -8.23 -12.33 -14.66
N GLN A 203 -7.08 -12.52 -15.28
CA GLN A 203 -5.76 -12.47 -14.68
C GLN A 203 -4.80 -11.86 -15.70
N PRO A 204 -3.62 -11.39 -15.29
CA PRO A 204 -2.61 -10.87 -16.21
C PRO A 204 -2.31 -11.85 -17.35
N THR A 205 -1.91 -11.31 -18.50
CA THR A 205 -1.55 -12.14 -19.65
C THR A 205 -0.51 -13.19 -19.27
N GLY A 206 -0.80 -14.47 -19.54
CA GLY A 206 0.08 -15.60 -19.20
C GLY A 206 -0.22 -16.27 -17.85
N SER A 207 -1.07 -15.67 -17.00
CA SER A 207 -1.51 -16.28 -15.75
C SER A 207 -2.56 -17.38 -15.95
N LYS A 208 -2.62 -18.31 -14.99
CA LYS A 208 -3.69 -19.32 -14.95
C LYS A 208 -5.02 -18.65 -14.56
N PRO A 209 -6.15 -19.00 -15.21
CA PRO A 209 -7.46 -18.46 -14.84
C PRO A 209 -7.79 -18.71 -13.36
N LEU A 210 -8.27 -17.67 -12.67
CA LEU A 210 -8.70 -17.78 -11.28
C LEU A 210 -10.15 -18.24 -11.23
N GLN A 211 -10.39 -19.44 -10.71
CA GLN A 211 -11.72 -20.08 -10.74
C GLN A 211 -12.64 -19.50 -9.66
N VAL A 212 -13.91 -19.27 -10.00
CA VAL A 212 -14.94 -18.93 -9.02
C VAL A 212 -15.33 -20.23 -8.30
N LEU A 213 -14.62 -20.56 -7.22
CA LEU A 213 -15.02 -21.67 -6.37
C LEU A 213 -16.28 -21.29 -5.60
N LEU A 214 -17.26 -22.20 -5.58
CA LEU A 214 -18.44 -22.10 -4.74
C LEU A 214 -18.03 -22.10 -3.26
N MET A 215 -17.88 -20.88 -2.73
CA MET A 215 -17.92 -20.39 -1.35
C MET A 215 -17.06 -21.02 -0.23
N ALA A 216 -16.52 -20.09 0.57
CA ALA A 216 -16.02 -20.16 1.95
C ALA A 216 -14.56 -20.60 2.21
N LYS A 217 -14.05 -21.72 1.69
CA LYS A 217 -12.72 -22.20 2.14
C LYS A 217 -11.51 -21.56 1.44
N LEU A 218 -11.67 -21.07 0.20
CA LEU A 218 -10.54 -20.48 -0.54
C LEU A 218 -10.40 -18.96 -0.39
N ILE A 219 -11.49 -18.24 -0.05
CA ILE A 219 -11.44 -16.78 0.11
C ILE A 219 -10.43 -16.41 1.20
N TYR A 220 -10.48 -17.07 2.36
CA TYR A 220 -9.57 -16.84 3.48
C TYR A 220 -8.10 -17.17 3.13
N SER A 221 -7.85 -18.25 2.39
CA SER A 221 -6.48 -18.65 2.05
C SER A 221 -5.88 -17.76 0.95
N ILE A 222 -6.67 -17.37 -0.05
CA ILE A 222 -6.19 -16.50 -1.14
C ILE A 222 -5.99 -15.05 -0.67
N THR A 223 -6.87 -14.50 0.19
CA THR A 223 -6.60 -13.17 0.78
C THR A 223 -5.39 -13.21 1.69
N LYS A 224 -5.16 -14.29 2.44
CA LYS A 224 -3.98 -14.41 3.31
C LYS A 224 -2.68 -14.51 2.51
N GLN A 225 -2.65 -15.26 1.40
CA GLN A 225 -1.47 -15.41 0.56
C GLN A 225 -1.16 -14.14 -0.25
N ARG A 226 -2.18 -13.42 -0.72
CA ARG A 226 -2.02 -12.12 -1.39
C ARG A 226 -1.75 -10.93 -0.45
N ASN A 227 -1.98 -11.10 0.85
CA ASN A 227 -1.59 -10.11 1.86
C ASN A 227 -0.11 -10.22 2.28
N THR A 228 0.58 -11.30 1.90
CA THR A 228 2.00 -11.53 2.27
C THR A 228 2.97 -11.34 1.11
N ASP A 229 2.49 -11.40 -0.13
CA ASP A 229 3.28 -11.09 -1.31
C ASP A 229 3.09 -9.63 -1.69
N CYS A 230 4.20 -8.90 -1.79
CA CYS A 230 4.29 -7.56 -2.37
C CYS A 230 4.03 -7.60 -3.91
N SER A 231 3.01 -8.35 -4.35
CA SER A 231 2.63 -8.54 -5.74
C SER A 231 1.63 -7.48 -6.18
N TRP A 232 1.99 -6.71 -7.21
CA TRP A 232 1.17 -5.67 -7.81
C TRP A 232 0.13 -6.29 -8.75
N GLU A 233 -1.14 -6.03 -8.50
CA GLU A 233 -2.24 -6.32 -9.41
C GLU A 233 -2.76 -4.99 -9.98
N GLU A 234 -2.82 -4.89 -11.30
CA GLU A 234 -3.38 -3.73 -11.98
C GLU A 234 -4.70 -4.10 -12.64
N GLU A 235 -5.77 -3.49 -12.18
CA GLU A 235 -7.12 -3.81 -12.54
C GLU A 235 -7.85 -2.59 -13.12
N VAL A 236 -8.68 -2.82 -14.13
CA VAL A 236 -9.43 -1.76 -14.81
C VAL A 236 -10.93 -2.07 -14.76
N LEU A 237 -11.72 -1.03 -14.57
CA LEU A 237 -13.19 -1.04 -14.49
C LEU A 237 -13.82 -0.60 -15.81
#